data_AF-A0AAU4WVT0-F1
#
_entry.id   AF-A0AAU4WVT0-F1
#
_cell.length_a   1.000
_cell.length_b   1.000
_cell.length_c   1.000
_cell.angle_alpha   90.00
_cell.angle_beta   90.00
_cell.angle_gamma   90.00
#
_symmetry.space_group_name_H-M   'P 1'
#
loop_
_entity.id
_entity.type
_entity.pdbx_description
1 polymer ?
#
loop_
_entity_poly.entity_id
_entity_poly.type
_entity_poly.pdbx_seq_one_letter_code
_entity_poly.pdbx_strand_id
1 'polypeptide(L)' 'MTSDPAENDHLPVYERLVREHGDAVAEARVVAEETHRRIAQVLNWHDAHHLGHASS' A
#
# COMPACT_ATOMS: atom_id res chain seq x y z
N MET A 1 -11.59 9.23 24.50
CA MET A 1 -10.32 9.27 25.23
C MET A 1 -9.52 10.43 24.67
N THR A 2 -9.37 11.48 25.46
CA THR A 2 -8.67 12.71 25.07
C THR A 2 -7.19 12.44 25.33
N SER A 3 -6.37 12.31 24.29
CA SER A 3 -4.93 12.14 24.46
C SER A 3 -4.35 13.34 25.20
N ASP A 4 -3.55 13.09 26.22
CA ASP A 4 -2.89 14.15 26.97
C ASP A 4 -1.85 14.84 26.07
N PRO A 5 -1.85 16.18 25.94
CA PRO A 5 -0.84 16.89 25.18
C PRO A 5 0.58 16.70 25.76
N ALA A 6 0.74 16.33 27.03
CA ALA A 6 2.07 16.04 27.60
C ALA A 6 2.63 14.68 27.15
N GLU A 7 1.78 13.69 26.87
CA GLU A 7 2.22 12.41 26.27
C GLU A 7 2.72 12.58 24.84
N ASN A 8 2.27 13.63 24.15
CA ASN A 8 2.64 13.96 22.78
C ASN A 8 4.06 14.48 22.60
N ASP A 9 4.51 15.27 23.56
CA ASP A 9 5.79 15.99 23.47
C ASP A 9 7.01 15.06 23.56
N HIS A 10 6.81 13.82 23.97
CA HIS A 10 7.87 12.82 24.12
C HIS A 10 7.89 11.75 23.02
N LEU A 11 6.90 11.72 22.13
CA LEU A 11 6.92 10.79 21.01
C LEU A 11 8.00 11.21 20.00
N PRO A 12 8.76 10.24 19.45
CA PRO A 12 9.60 10.54 18.30
C PRO A 12 8.73 11.08 17.16
N VAL A 13 9.36 11.91 16.32
CA VAL A 13 8.65 12.73 15.32
C VAL A 13 7.77 11.87 14.40
N TYR A 14 8.22 10.67 14.05
CA TYR A 14 7.45 9.76 13.20
C TYR A 14 6.16 9.28 13.89
N GLU A 15 6.21 8.78 15.14
CA GLU A 15 5.00 8.34 15.83
C GLU A 15 4.02 9.49 16.08
N ARG A 16 4.52 10.71 16.33
CA ARG A 16 3.64 11.88 16.47
C ARG A 16 2.90 12.18 15.17
N LEU A 17 3.60 12.20 14.04
CA LEU A 17 3.00 12.43 12.72
C LEU A 17 1.99 11.33 12.37
N VAL A 18 2.31 10.06 12.63
CA VAL A 18 1.38 8.94 12.41
C VAL A 18 0.13 9.09 13.26
N ARG A 19 0.24 9.55 14.51
CA ARG A 19 -0.94 9.71 15.37
C ARG A 19 -1.82 10.89 14.95
N GLU A 20 -1.24 11.97 14.46
CA GLU A 20 -1.96 13.19 14.06
C GLU A 20 -2.55 13.10 12.65
N HIS A 21 -1.84 12.43 11.73
CA HIS A 21 -2.15 12.44 10.30
C HIS A 21 -2.37 11.06 9.68
N GLY A 22 -2.13 9.98 10.42
CA GLY A 22 -2.13 8.62 9.90
C GLY A 22 -0.79 8.18 9.31
N ASP A 23 -0.64 6.89 9.05
CA ASP A 23 0.58 6.30 8.49
C ASP A 23 0.52 6.24 6.96
N ALA A 24 0.90 7.34 6.32
CA ALA A 24 0.94 7.45 4.86
C ALA A 24 1.89 6.42 4.20
N VAL A 25 2.95 5.98 4.89
CA VAL A 25 3.90 5.01 4.34
C VAL A 25 3.28 3.62 4.33
N ALA A 26 2.58 3.24 5.41
CA ALA A 26 1.83 1.99 5.46
C ALA A 26 0.70 1.97 4.42
N GLU A 27 -0.04 3.07 4.28
CA GLU A 27 -1.10 3.20 3.27
C GLU A 27 -0.54 3.06 1.84
N ALA A 28 0.55 3.77 1.53
CA ALA A 28 1.20 3.70 0.24
C ALA A 28 1.70 2.28 -0.08
N ARG A 29 2.22 1.55 0.92
CA ARG A 29 2.64 0.16 0.76
C ARG A 29 1.48 -0.75 0.36
N VAL A 30 0.33 -0.62 1.02
CA VAL A 30 -0.87 -1.41 0.70
C VAL A 30 -1.32 -1.15 -0.75
N VAL A 31 -1.38 0.13 -1.14
CA VAL A 31 -1.77 0.51 -2.52
C VAL A 31 -0.77 0.00 -3.55
N ALA A 32 0.53 0.07 -3.25
CA ALA A 32 1.58 -0.42 -4.13
C ALA A 32 1.49 -1.94 -4.33
N GLU A 33 1.29 -2.71 -3.26
CA GLU A 33 1.12 -4.17 -3.31
C GLU A 33 -0.13 -4.57 -4.11
N GLU A 34 -1.24 -3.87 -3.89
CA GLU A 34 -2.47 -4.08 -4.66
C GLU A 34 -2.27 -3.79 -6.14
N THR A 35 -1.65 -2.65 -6.45
CA THR A 35 -1.38 -2.24 -7.82
C THR A 35 -0.46 -3.25 -8.51
N HIS A 36 0.59 -3.69 -7.82
CA HIS A 36 1.52 -4.70 -8.33
C HIS A 36 0.79 -6.01 -8.63
N ARG A 37 -0.04 -6.49 -7.70
CA ARG A 37 -0.86 -7.69 -7.89
C ARG A 37 -1.82 -7.57 -9.06
N ARG A 38 -2.47 -6.41 -9.22
CA ARG A 38 -3.37 -6.12 -10.36
C ARG A 38 -2.62 -6.19 -11.68
N ILE A 39 -1.44 -5.58 -11.77
CA ILE A 39 -0.60 -5.60 -12.96
C ILE A 39 -0.16 -7.03 -13.29
N ALA A 40 0.30 -7.79 -12.29
CA ALA A 40 0.71 -9.17 -12.48
C ALA A 40 -0.43 -10.05 -13.03
N GLN A 41 -1.66 -9.86 -12.55
CA GLN A 41 -2.83 -10.57 -13.06
C GLN A 41 -3.14 -10.22 -14.53
N VAL A 42 -3.06 -8.93 -14.88
CA VAL A 42 -3.29 -8.46 -16.26
C VAL A 42 -2.23 -9.01 -17.21
N LEU A 43 -0.95 -9.00 -16.80
CA LEU A 43 0.13 -9.56 -17.61
C LEU A 43 -0.02 -11.08 -17.79
N ASN A 44 -0.31 -11.81 -16.71
CA ASN A 44 -0.55 -13.26 -16.78
C ASN A 44 -1.73 -13.62 -17.69
N TRP A 45 -2.81 -12.82 -17.68
CA TRP A 45 -3.92 -12.99 -18.61
C TRP A 45 -3.50 -12.78 -20.06
N HIS A 46 -2.74 -11.72 -20.35
CA HIS A 46 -2.21 -11.49 -21.70
C HIS A 46 -1.34 -12.65 -22.20
N ASP A 47 -0.46 -13.19 -21.35
CA ASP A 47 0.39 -14.33 -21.69
C ASP A 47 -0.45 -15.58 -22.01
N ALA A 48 -1.48 -15.87 -21.21
CA ALA A 48 -2.38 -16.99 -21.44
C ALA A 48 -3.18 -16.87 -22.76
N HIS A 49 -3.63 -15.66 -23.11
CA HIS A 49 -4.34 -15.41 -24.36
C HIS A 49 -3.44 -15.39 -25.60
N HIS A 50 -2.19 -14.90 -25.47
CA HIS A 50 -1.21 -14.91 -26.56
C HIS A 50 -0.78 -16.35 -26.92
N LEU A 51 -0.61 -17.21 -25.93
CA LEU A 51 -0.30 -18.63 -26.14
C LEU A 51 -1.46 -19.43 -26.75
N GLY A 52 -2.71 -19.05 -26.47
CA GLY A 52 -3.90 -19.65 -27.09
C GLY A 52 -4.07 -19.30 -28.58
N HIS A 53 -3.55 -18.16 -29.02
CA HIS A 53 -3.68 -17.69 -30.41
C HIS A 53 -2.57 -18.21 -31.35
N ALA A 54 -1.48 -18.76 -30.79
CA ALA A 54 -0.36 -19.32 -31.54
C ALA A 54 -0.52 -20.80 -31.93
N SER A 55 -1.65 -21.44 -31.57
CA SER A 55 -1.93 -22.87 -31.84
C SER A 55 -3.11 -23.12 -32.79
N SER A 56 -3.53 -22.15 -33.61
CA SER A 56 -4.63 -22.34 -34.58
C SER A 56 -4.19 -22.15 -36.03
#